data_AF-A0A5N7DSN3-F1
#
_entry.id   AF-A0A5N7DSN3-F1
#
_cell.length_a   1.000
_cell.length_b   1.000
_cell.length_c   1.000
_cell.angle_alpha   90.00
_cell.angle_beta   90.00
_cell.angle_gamma   90.00
#
_symmetry.space_group_name_H-M   'P 1'
#
loop_
_entity.id
_entity.type
_entity.pdbx_description
1 polymer ?
#
loop_
_entity_poly.entity_id
_entity_poly.type
_entity_poly.pdbx_seq_one_letter_code
_entity_poly.pdbx_strand_id
1 'polypeptide(L)'
;MGKLNYSARKIDGEKFARVLSRDLRKRLPDGPGFKAAARDPTLEIDISNKKLTDKDLSVFIDDLLECIREDLAKVVEFHLQGNNLTVKSLPKLGEAVALNAGEMRELDISNNNISVSPDPKDKAMWCSFLHSFKNCYVLKKLDLGGNPLGPVGLENLACVYIKSDLHFLEDDANAIVEHKHEERPFIEDPVAVKAAPGKENERSTRGSRPGKSPNKGKKALRQTSGQPKSNPLKGTAPDDLKRFSCTRGLRSIAYLILSNVYMAKSGTVHLASMLSMQRTSEQLMKFLPGGKSLVLPETAHNKSIVWLPNDTIPQIASEFLEKAEVINEIKVHIDSDSELSNDDSDQGLVSTITEMNAEPNHKIDTAAQRELQNKKNTAYVRLTKRVRMEALHDEGVRGTDLWITALRMMNVSRILLWQGKDSIAGSPHKEQDQQGEEEDDDDDDRDNPSPSAVHIEDIAQRFEKLEATDSPESPSSPVEIHVTEPDCMGPFYPGTDSFNANFPILHSSITTAESVETAFTRSDEEEHIVTARNKLSPSPQPARSGKGSTRATSGSRVPRKEKETWRFGFTLEIWRRIIAGAVGAEGILDLEQQAQIMRYATDRKTLKDEMGITGLEDHQQIWRILEKNNCFVYSPL
;
A
#
# COMPACT_ATOMS: atom_id res chain seq x y z
N MET A 1 -24.43 -24.19 4.17
CA MET A 1 -23.13 -23.81 4.71
C MET A 1 -22.53 -24.98 5.49
N GLY A 2 -21.41 -25.51 5.04
CA GLY A 2 -20.62 -26.49 5.78
C GLY A 2 -19.88 -25.83 6.95
N LYS A 3 -19.85 -26.48 8.10
CA LYS A 3 -19.10 -26.01 9.27
C LYS A 3 -18.18 -27.10 9.79
N LEU A 4 -16.89 -26.80 9.82
CA LEU A 4 -15.84 -27.63 10.39
C LEU A 4 -15.41 -27.00 11.72
N ASN A 5 -16.25 -27.18 12.74
CA ASN A 5 -15.96 -26.69 14.09
C ASN A 5 -15.49 -27.83 14.99
N TYR A 6 -14.29 -27.67 15.55
CA TYR A 6 -13.66 -28.67 16.39
C TYR A 6 -13.42 -28.19 17.83
N SER A 7 -13.94 -27.04 18.23
CA SER A 7 -13.78 -26.45 19.57
C SER A 7 -14.04 -27.47 20.69
N ALA A 8 -15.15 -28.22 20.62
CA ALA A 8 -15.54 -29.21 21.62
C ALA A 8 -14.71 -30.52 21.62
N ARG A 9 -13.89 -30.78 20.59
CA ARG A 9 -13.11 -32.02 20.50
C ARG A 9 -11.79 -31.90 21.26
N LYS A 10 -11.48 -32.90 22.09
CA LYS A 10 -10.24 -32.99 22.90
C LYS A 10 -9.02 -33.50 22.14
N ILE A 11 -9.05 -33.52 20.81
CA ILE A 11 -7.91 -33.91 19.98
C ILE A 11 -7.09 -32.67 19.60
N ASP A 12 -5.77 -32.74 19.69
CA ASP A 12 -4.83 -31.65 19.42
C ASP A 12 -3.63 -32.13 18.57
N GLY A 13 -2.82 -31.17 18.11
CA GLY A 13 -1.58 -31.39 17.36
C GLY A 13 -1.74 -32.20 16.07
N GLU A 14 -0.75 -33.03 15.77
CA GLU A 14 -0.69 -33.83 14.55
C GLU A 14 -1.91 -34.75 14.37
N LYS A 15 -2.39 -35.36 15.47
CA LYS A 15 -3.57 -36.23 15.43
C LYS A 15 -4.80 -35.46 14.97
N PHE A 16 -4.97 -34.23 15.45
CA PHE A 16 -6.02 -33.34 14.99
C PHE A 16 -5.85 -33.01 13.50
N ALA A 17 -4.64 -32.61 13.09
CA ALA A 17 -4.35 -32.25 11.71
C ALA A 17 -4.69 -33.38 10.71
N ARG A 18 -4.35 -34.64 11.04
CA ARG A 18 -4.72 -35.81 10.22
C ARG A 18 -6.23 -36.03 10.15
N VAL A 19 -6.96 -35.75 11.24
CA VAL A 19 -8.44 -35.84 11.24
C VAL A 19 -9.03 -34.79 10.30
N LEU A 20 -8.53 -33.55 10.38
CA LEU A 20 -8.98 -32.46 9.52
C LEU A 20 -8.64 -32.73 8.05
N SER A 21 -7.40 -33.14 7.74
CA SER A 21 -7.00 -33.57 6.39
C SER A 21 -7.95 -34.63 5.83
N ARG A 22 -8.26 -35.68 6.62
CA ARG A 22 -9.23 -36.70 6.21
C ARG A 22 -10.63 -36.14 5.98
N ASP A 23 -11.08 -35.19 6.79
CA ASP A 23 -12.40 -34.57 6.63
C ASP A 23 -12.45 -33.67 5.38
N LEU A 24 -11.35 -32.98 5.05
CA LEU A 24 -11.20 -32.22 3.80
C LEU A 24 -11.16 -33.15 2.59
N ARG A 25 -10.38 -34.23 2.62
CA ARG A 25 -10.33 -35.23 1.54
C ARG A 25 -11.66 -35.90 1.25
N LYS A 26 -12.59 -35.98 2.22
CA LYS A 26 -13.96 -36.45 1.95
C LYS A 26 -14.72 -35.51 1.00
N ARG A 27 -14.32 -34.24 0.89
CA ARG A 27 -14.94 -33.26 -0.01
C ARG A 27 -14.42 -33.36 -1.44
N LEU A 28 -13.21 -33.89 -1.65
CA LEU A 28 -12.60 -34.10 -2.98
C LEU A 28 -13.37 -35.15 -3.80
N PRO A 29 -13.19 -35.23 -5.14
CA PRO A 29 -13.98 -36.08 -6.06
C PRO A 29 -14.14 -37.55 -5.63
N ASP A 30 -13.10 -38.17 -5.07
CA ASP A 30 -13.12 -39.56 -4.61
C ASP A 30 -13.74 -39.74 -3.21
N GLY A 31 -14.09 -38.63 -2.55
CA GLY A 31 -14.57 -38.59 -1.19
C GLY A 31 -16.09 -38.78 -1.08
N PRO A 32 -16.58 -39.40 0.01
CA PRO A 32 -18.02 -39.63 0.21
C PRO A 32 -18.85 -38.35 0.38
N GLY A 33 -18.20 -37.20 0.63
CA GLY A 33 -18.81 -35.89 0.80
C GLY A 33 -18.77 -34.99 -0.45
N PHE A 34 -18.19 -35.45 -1.56
CA PHE A 34 -18.01 -34.66 -2.79
C PHE A 34 -19.29 -33.99 -3.27
N LYS A 35 -20.37 -34.77 -3.46
CA LYS A 35 -21.65 -34.25 -3.95
C LYS A 35 -22.26 -33.19 -3.03
N ALA A 36 -22.03 -33.31 -1.72
CA ALA A 36 -22.50 -32.32 -0.76
C ALA A 36 -21.66 -31.05 -0.81
N ALA A 37 -20.34 -31.17 -0.96
CA ALA A 37 -19.42 -30.05 -1.10
C ALA A 37 -19.68 -29.27 -2.40
N ALA A 38 -19.86 -29.96 -3.53
CA ALA A 38 -20.19 -29.34 -4.82
C ALA A 38 -21.52 -28.56 -4.79
N ARG A 39 -22.52 -29.05 -4.02
CA ARG A 39 -23.79 -28.36 -3.86
C ARG A 39 -23.71 -27.15 -2.92
N ASP A 40 -22.81 -27.18 -1.96
CA ASP A 40 -22.69 -26.19 -0.89
C ASP A 40 -21.20 -26.04 -0.48
N PRO A 41 -20.44 -25.27 -1.27
CA PRO A 41 -19.00 -25.16 -1.07
C PRO A 41 -18.64 -24.22 0.08
N THR A 42 -19.57 -23.39 0.58
CA THR A 42 -19.32 -22.46 1.67
C THR A 42 -18.88 -23.18 2.94
N LEU A 43 -17.76 -22.74 3.51
CA LEU A 43 -17.08 -23.40 4.62
C LEU A 43 -16.67 -22.41 5.72
N GLU A 44 -17.11 -22.66 6.95
CA GLU A 44 -16.56 -22.06 8.18
C GLU A 44 -15.62 -23.07 8.86
N ILE A 45 -14.38 -22.67 9.15
CA ILE A 45 -13.36 -23.53 9.78
C ILE A 45 -12.96 -22.93 11.13
N ASP A 46 -13.19 -23.69 12.20
CA ASP A 46 -12.80 -23.33 13.56
C ASP A 46 -11.94 -24.44 14.18
N ILE A 47 -10.64 -24.14 14.26
CA ILE A 47 -9.58 -25.02 14.75
C ILE A 47 -8.73 -24.34 15.83
N SER A 48 -9.37 -23.46 16.59
CA SER A 48 -8.74 -22.71 17.66
C SER A 48 -8.31 -23.62 18.82
N ASN A 49 -7.22 -23.24 19.49
CA ASN A 49 -6.71 -23.89 20.70
C ASN A 49 -6.40 -25.40 20.51
N LYS A 50 -5.85 -25.77 19.35
CA LYS A 50 -5.48 -27.16 19.02
C LYS A 50 -3.98 -27.42 19.08
N LYS A 51 -3.20 -26.47 19.62
CA LYS A 51 -1.74 -26.55 19.76
C LYS A 51 -1.01 -26.89 18.45
N LEU A 52 -1.56 -26.47 17.32
CA LEU A 52 -1.00 -26.79 16.01
C LEU A 52 0.31 -26.06 15.79
N THR A 53 1.31 -26.78 15.29
CA THR A 53 2.58 -26.22 14.82
C THR A 53 2.54 -26.03 13.30
N ASP A 54 3.56 -25.39 12.72
CA ASP A 54 3.69 -25.26 11.27
C ASP A 54 3.70 -26.62 10.55
N LYS A 55 4.27 -27.65 11.21
CA LYS A 55 4.26 -29.03 10.68
C LYS A 55 2.83 -29.59 10.65
N ASP A 56 2.05 -29.35 11.70
CA ASP A 56 0.67 -29.83 11.76
C ASP A 56 -0.21 -29.10 10.74
N LEU A 57 0.01 -27.80 10.52
CA LEU A 57 -0.66 -27.06 9.44
C LEU A 57 -0.37 -27.69 8.07
N SER A 58 0.90 -28.03 7.81
CA SER A 58 1.32 -28.63 6.52
C SER A 58 0.62 -29.97 6.21
N VAL A 59 0.15 -30.70 7.23
CA VAL A 59 -0.54 -31.99 7.04
C VAL A 59 -1.88 -31.84 6.33
N PHE A 60 -2.57 -30.70 6.47
CA PHE A 60 -3.92 -30.52 5.92
C PHE A 60 -4.08 -29.32 5.00
N ILE A 61 -3.18 -28.33 5.05
CA ILE A 61 -3.37 -27.07 4.32
C ILE A 61 -3.41 -27.28 2.81
N ASP A 62 -2.62 -28.21 2.27
CA ASP A 62 -2.64 -28.52 0.85
C ASP A 62 -3.97 -29.18 0.42
N ASP A 63 -4.57 -30.02 1.28
CA ASP A 63 -5.90 -30.59 1.03
C ASP A 63 -6.99 -29.50 1.04
N LEU A 64 -6.84 -28.48 1.90
CA LEU A 64 -7.74 -27.32 1.91
C LEU A 64 -7.57 -26.49 0.63
N LEU A 65 -6.33 -26.22 0.23
CA LEU A 65 -6.01 -25.48 -1.00
C LEU A 65 -6.55 -26.20 -2.23
N GLU A 66 -6.42 -27.53 -2.29
CA GLU A 66 -7.02 -28.35 -3.35
C GLU A 66 -8.55 -28.22 -3.36
N CYS A 67 -9.21 -28.34 -2.20
CA CYS A 67 -10.65 -28.11 -2.10
C CYS A 67 -11.06 -26.70 -2.58
N ILE A 68 -10.25 -25.67 -2.32
CA ILE A 68 -10.54 -24.31 -2.77
C ILE A 68 -10.40 -24.19 -4.29
N ARG A 69 -9.32 -24.74 -4.88
CA ARG A 69 -9.08 -24.67 -6.33
C ARG A 69 -10.15 -25.42 -7.13
N GLU A 70 -10.68 -26.52 -6.59
CA GLU A 70 -11.77 -27.29 -7.20
C GLU A 70 -13.17 -26.69 -6.98
N ASP A 71 -13.28 -25.48 -6.41
CA ASP A 71 -14.53 -24.83 -5.98
C ASP A 71 -15.36 -25.66 -4.98
N LEU A 72 -14.71 -26.58 -4.25
CA LEU A 72 -15.32 -27.45 -3.23
C LEU A 72 -15.25 -26.84 -1.83
N ALA A 73 -14.52 -25.74 -1.65
CA ALA A 73 -14.42 -24.99 -0.41
C ALA A 73 -14.30 -23.48 -0.66
N LYS A 74 -15.34 -22.71 -0.31
CA LYS A 74 -15.32 -21.25 -0.20
C LYS A 74 -15.20 -20.89 1.27
N VAL A 75 -13.98 -20.61 1.72
CA VAL A 75 -13.69 -20.37 3.14
C VAL A 75 -14.13 -18.96 3.52
N VAL A 76 -15.17 -18.86 4.34
CA VAL A 76 -15.76 -17.57 4.76
C VAL A 76 -15.22 -17.12 6.11
N GLU A 77 -15.01 -18.05 7.04
CA GLU A 77 -14.43 -17.79 8.36
C GLU A 77 -13.32 -18.81 8.60
N PHE A 78 -12.12 -18.35 8.97
CA PHE A 78 -10.99 -19.21 9.30
C PHE A 78 -10.39 -18.82 10.65
N HIS A 79 -10.67 -19.62 11.68
CA HIS A 79 -10.25 -19.40 13.05
C HIS A 79 -9.14 -20.38 13.44
N LEU A 80 -7.94 -19.83 13.64
CA LEU A 80 -6.67 -20.51 13.94
C LEU A 80 -6.08 -20.03 15.28
N GLN A 81 -6.84 -19.29 16.10
CA GLN A 81 -6.28 -18.66 17.29
C GLN A 81 -5.83 -19.65 18.37
N GLY A 82 -4.84 -19.25 19.17
CA GLY A 82 -4.36 -20.05 20.31
C GLY A 82 -3.60 -21.31 19.89
N ASN A 83 -2.94 -21.28 18.74
CA ASN A 83 -2.07 -22.34 18.26
C ASN A 83 -0.59 -21.92 18.40
N ASN A 84 0.34 -22.71 17.85
CA ASN A 84 1.79 -22.46 17.90
C ASN A 84 2.34 -22.19 16.50
N LEU A 85 1.57 -21.51 15.65
CA LEU A 85 1.99 -21.18 14.27
C LEU A 85 3.04 -20.07 14.31
N THR A 86 4.01 -20.14 13.40
CA THR A 86 5.05 -19.12 13.23
C THR A 86 4.94 -18.46 11.86
N VAL A 87 5.87 -17.56 11.53
CA VAL A 87 5.99 -16.94 10.20
C VAL A 87 6.05 -17.98 9.07
N LYS A 88 6.51 -19.20 9.34
CA LYS A 88 6.61 -20.31 8.36
C LYS A 88 5.26 -20.82 7.87
N SER A 89 4.20 -20.63 8.65
CA SER A 89 2.83 -20.99 8.25
C SER A 89 2.22 -20.01 7.26
N LEU A 90 2.73 -18.77 7.23
CA LEU A 90 2.09 -17.66 6.53
C LEU A 90 2.07 -17.76 5.01
N PRO A 91 3.07 -18.33 4.31
CA PRO A 91 2.99 -18.49 2.86
C PRO A 91 1.76 -19.29 2.42
N LYS A 92 1.50 -20.43 3.07
CA LYS A 92 0.35 -21.29 2.76
C LYS A 92 -0.99 -20.68 3.21
N LEU A 93 -0.99 -19.98 4.34
CA LEU A 93 -2.18 -19.22 4.77
C LEU A 93 -2.47 -18.06 3.81
N GLY A 94 -1.45 -17.36 3.34
CA GLY A 94 -1.56 -16.30 2.34
C GLY A 94 -2.10 -16.82 1.01
N GLU A 95 -1.66 -18.02 0.58
CA GLU A 95 -2.23 -18.69 -0.59
C GLU A 95 -3.74 -18.96 -0.41
N ALA A 96 -4.16 -19.45 0.76
CA ALA A 96 -5.56 -19.67 1.06
C ALA A 96 -6.39 -18.37 1.08
N VAL A 97 -5.81 -17.27 1.60
CA VAL A 97 -6.40 -15.92 1.56
C VAL A 97 -6.57 -15.44 0.13
N ALA A 98 -5.51 -15.52 -0.69
CA ALA A 98 -5.53 -15.05 -2.07
C ALA A 98 -6.58 -15.78 -2.92
N LEU A 99 -6.69 -17.11 -2.78
CA LEU A 99 -7.71 -17.90 -3.47
C LEU A 99 -9.14 -17.56 -2.99
N ASN A 100 -9.32 -17.21 -1.71
CA ASN A 100 -10.62 -16.87 -1.12
C ASN A 100 -10.88 -15.36 -1.01
N ALA A 101 -10.17 -14.51 -1.75
CA ALA A 101 -10.22 -13.06 -1.58
C ALA A 101 -11.63 -12.43 -1.70
N GLY A 102 -12.53 -13.11 -2.43
CA GLY A 102 -13.91 -12.69 -2.63
C GLY A 102 -14.96 -13.32 -1.70
N GLU A 103 -14.53 -14.23 -0.82
CA GLU A 103 -15.41 -15.06 0.02
C GLU A 103 -15.10 -14.87 1.52
N MET A 104 -13.83 -14.68 1.86
CA MET A 104 -13.34 -14.62 3.23
C MET A 104 -13.79 -13.34 3.95
N ARG A 105 -14.51 -13.51 5.06
CA ARG A 105 -15.05 -12.44 5.91
C ARG A 105 -14.29 -12.27 7.21
N GLU A 106 -13.74 -13.35 7.75
CA GLU A 106 -12.97 -13.34 8.99
C GLU A 106 -11.75 -14.26 8.91
N LEU A 107 -10.60 -13.72 9.29
CA LEU A 107 -9.39 -14.49 9.55
C LEU A 107 -8.89 -14.15 10.96
N ASP A 108 -8.81 -15.16 11.81
CA ASP A 108 -8.30 -15.04 13.17
C ASP A 108 -7.07 -15.93 13.35
N ILE A 109 -5.89 -15.31 13.38
CA ILE A 109 -4.60 -15.97 13.67
C ILE A 109 -4.00 -15.47 14.99
N SER A 110 -4.84 -14.92 15.88
CA SER A 110 -4.42 -14.35 17.15
C SER A 110 -3.83 -15.41 18.10
N ASN A 111 -3.03 -14.97 19.07
CA ASN A 111 -2.44 -15.82 20.11
C ASN A 111 -1.67 -17.02 19.52
N ASN A 112 -0.87 -16.75 18.49
CA ASN A 112 0.12 -17.68 17.93
C ASN A 112 1.54 -17.19 18.27
N ASN A 113 2.56 -17.80 17.66
CA ASN A 113 3.96 -17.43 17.84
C ASN A 113 4.55 -16.80 16.58
N ILE A 114 3.78 -15.92 15.92
CA ILE A 114 4.22 -15.20 14.72
C ILE A 114 5.14 -14.07 15.17
N SER A 115 6.45 -14.29 15.03
CA SER A 115 7.48 -13.29 15.23
C SER A 115 8.23 -13.05 13.93
N VAL A 116 8.45 -11.80 13.58
CA VAL A 116 9.16 -11.41 12.36
C VAL A 116 10.54 -10.91 12.76
N SER A 117 11.58 -11.66 12.42
CA SER A 117 12.96 -11.26 12.69
C SER A 117 13.50 -10.32 11.60
N PRO A 118 14.66 -9.66 11.81
CA PRO A 118 15.35 -8.90 10.77
C PRO A 118 15.82 -9.74 9.57
N ASP A 119 15.75 -11.08 9.64
CA ASP A 119 16.15 -11.97 8.56
C ASP A 119 15.32 -11.71 7.28
N PRO A 120 15.96 -11.58 6.10
CA PRO A 120 15.25 -11.32 4.85
C PRO A 120 14.18 -12.36 4.50
N LYS A 121 14.33 -13.64 4.89
CA LYS A 121 13.35 -14.68 4.57
C LYS A 121 12.10 -14.53 5.42
N ASP A 122 12.25 -14.22 6.72
CA ASP A 122 11.12 -13.94 7.61
C ASP A 122 10.34 -12.71 7.13
N LYS A 123 11.04 -11.63 6.78
CA LYS A 123 10.42 -10.44 6.17
C LYS A 123 9.67 -10.78 4.89
N ALA A 124 10.28 -11.55 3.98
CA ALA A 124 9.66 -11.94 2.73
C ALA A 124 8.38 -12.78 2.94
N MET A 125 8.39 -13.75 3.87
CA MET A 125 7.21 -14.54 4.21
C MET A 125 6.09 -13.67 4.79
N TRP A 126 6.44 -12.75 5.71
CA TRP A 126 5.48 -11.81 6.30
C TRP A 126 4.89 -10.87 5.24
N CYS A 127 5.72 -10.22 4.44
CA CYS A 127 5.28 -9.33 3.37
C CYS A 127 4.45 -10.09 2.34
N SER A 128 4.83 -11.29 1.92
CA SER A 128 4.04 -12.11 0.99
C SER A 128 2.64 -12.42 1.55
N PHE A 129 2.53 -12.70 2.84
CA PHE A 129 1.25 -12.89 3.50
C PHE A 129 0.42 -11.61 3.51
N LEU A 130 1.00 -10.46 3.82
CA LEU A 130 0.30 -9.18 3.77
C LEU A 130 -0.18 -8.80 2.35
N HIS A 131 0.62 -9.10 1.32
CA HIS A 131 0.23 -8.87 -0.08
C HIS A 131 -0.90 -9.80 -0.54
N SER A 132 -1.12 -10.95 0.11
CA SER A 132 -2.24 -11.85 -0.24
C SER A 132 -3.61 -11.20 -0.07
N PHE A 133 -3.70 -10.14 0.75
CA PHE A 133 -4.94 -9.39 0.98
C PHE A 133 -5.24 -8.37 -0.11
N LYS A 134 -4.34 -8.13 -1.09
CA LYS A 134 -4.49 -7.08 -2.12
C LYS A 134 -5.87 -7.09 -2.81
N ASN A 135 -6.39 -8.29 -3.06
CA ASN A 135 -7.66 -8.48 -3.75
C ASN A 135 -8.83 -8.81 -2.80
N CYS A 136 -8.63 -8.74 -1.48
CA CYS A 136 -9.70 -9.00 -0.52
C CYS A 136 -10.68 -7.83 -0.48
N TYR A 137 -11.95 -8.10 -0.76
CA TYR A 137 -13.00 -7.07 -0.84
C TYR A 137 -14.26 -7.37 -0.01
N VAL A 138 -14.28 -8.49 0.72
CA VAL A 138 -15.37 -8.83 1.67
C VAL A 138 -14.87 -9.11 3.08
N LEU A 139 -13.55 -8.97 3.32
CA LEU A 139 -12.91 -9.24 4.61
C LEU A 139 -13.26 -8.14 5.61
N LYS A 140 -13.94 -8.53 6.69
CA LYS A 140 -14.37 -7.61 7.76
C LYS A 140 -13.39 -7.56 8.91
N LYS A 141 -12.81 -8.71 9.27
CA LYS A 141 -11.97 -8.86 10.46
C LYS A 141 -10.69 -9.61 10.10
N LEU A 142 -9.56 -9.01 10.47
CA LEU A 142 -8.26 -9.65 10.52
C LEU A 142 -7.72 -9.51 11.95
N ASP A 143 -7.58 -10.62 12.65
CA ASP A 143 -7.07 -10.65 14.02
C ASP A 143 -5.64 -11.19 14.08
N LEU A 144 -4.70 -10.30 14.41
CA LEU A 144 -3.28 -10.59 14.60
C LEU A 144 -2.89 -10.51 16.08
N GLY A 145 -3.83 -10.26 16.98
CA GLY A 145 -3.56 -9.94 18.38
C GLY A 145 -2.82 -11.06 19.12
N GLY A 146 -2.08 -10.73 20.17
CA GLY A 146 -1.36 -11.71 21.00
C GLY A 146 -0.16 -12.37 20.31
N ASN A 147 0.22 -11.93 19.11
CA ASN A 147 1.43 -12.42 18.43
C ASN A 147 2.65 -11.52 18.72
N PRO A 148 3.85 -12.10 18.90
CA PRO A 148 5.09 -11.34 19.11
C PRO A 148 5.67 -10.79 17.79
N LEU A 149 4.89 -9.99 17.05
CA LEU A 149 5.26 -9.51 15.70
C LEU A 149 6.63 -8.81 15.65
N GLY A 150 6.97 -8.07 16.72
CA GLY A 150 8.23 -7.33 16.78
C GLY A 150 8.17 -5.97 16.06
N PRO A 151 9.17 -5.10 16.29
CA PRO A 151 9.29 -3.83 15.57
C PRO A 151 9.37 -4.04 14.05
N VAL A 152 10.09 -5.08 13.61
CA VAL A 152 10.24 -5.44 12.18
C VAL A 152 8.89 -5.84 11.58
N GLY A 153 8.12 -6.70 12.25
CA GLY A 153 6.81 -7.14 11.77
C GLY A 153 5.83 -5.97 11.63
N LEU A 154 5.85 -5.05 12.59
CA LEU A 154 4.98 -3.88 12.57
C LEU A 154 5.41 -2.83 11.53
N GLU A 155 6.72 -2.58 11.38
CA GLU A 155 7.22 -1.71 10.31
C GLU A 155 6.79 -2.23 8.94
N ASN A 156 6.99 -3.54 8.68
CA ASN A 156 6.63 -4.14 7.40
C ASN A 156 5.10 -4.14 7.19
N LEU A 157 4.30 -4.36 8.24
CA LEU A 157 2.85 -4.18 8.19
C LEU A 157 2.49 -2.75 7.78
N ALA A 158 3.09 -1.74 8.42
CA ALA A 158 2.83 -0.36 8.10
C ALA A 158 3.28 0.01 6.68
N CYS A 159 4.43 -0.49 6.23
CA CYS A 159 4.94 -0.27 4.88
C CYS A 159 3.93 -0.78 3.83
N VAL A 160 3.54 -2.05 3.92
CA VAL A 160 2.56 -2.64 2.98
C VAL A 160 1.21 -1.93 3.09
N TYR A 161 0.77 -1.62 4.31
CA TYR A 161 -0.51 -0.95 4.54
C TYR A 161 -0.57 0.47 3.95
N ILE A 162 0.45 1.29 4.20
CA ILE A 162 0.52 2.69 3.74
C ILE A 162 0.62 2.75 2.21
N LYS A 163 1.36 1.81 1.61
CA LYS A 163 1.51 1.66 0.15
C LYS A 163 0.33 0.95 -0.50
N SER A 164 -0.65 0.47 0.25
CA SER A 164 -1.86 -0.13 -0.31
C SER A 164 -2.85 0.95 -0.73
N ASP A 165 -3.41 0.76 -1.92
CA ASP A 165 -4.61 1.48 -2.34
C ASP A 165 -5.84 1.02 -1.57
N LEU A 166 -6.87 1.87 -1.56
CA LEU A 166 -8.18 1.55 -1.00
C LEU A 166 -9.25 1.53 -2.08
N HIS A 167 -9.23 2.51 -3.00
CA HIS A 167 -10.23 2.67 -4.05
C HIS A 167 -9.66 2.23 -5.39
N PHE A 168 -10.46 1.48 -6.13
CA PHE A 168 -10.16 1.00 -7.46
C PHE A 168 -11.30 1.36 -8.40
N LEU A 169 -10.99 1.47 -9.69
CA LEU A 169 -11.99 1.77 -10.71
C LEU A 169 -12.91 0.58 -10.93
N GLU A 170 -14.13 0.83 -11.43
CA GLU A 170 -15.10 -0.22 -11.72
C GLU A 170 -14.58 -1.24 -12.75
N ASP A 171 -13.76 -0.79 -13.70
CA ASP A 171 -13.13 -1.67 -14.69
C ASP A 171 -12.13 -2.64 -14.03
N ASP A 172 -11.34 -2.17 -13.06
CA ASP A 172 -10.44 -3.03 -12.28
C ASP A 172 -11.19 -3.99 -11.36
N ALA A 173 -12.42 -3.64 -10.98
CA ALA A 173 -13.34 -4.49 -10.23
C ALA A 173 -13.91 -5.60 -11.11
N ASN A 174 -14.31 -5.27 -12.35
CA ASN A 174 -14.80 -6.23 -13.34
C ASN A 174 -13.77 -7.32 -13.61
N ALA A 175 -12.51 -6.97 -13.84
CA ALA A 175 -11.44 -7.94 -14.09
C ALA A 175 -11.29 -9.00 -12.97
N ILE A 176 -11.47 -8.61 -11.70
CA ILE A 176 -11.34 -9.54 -10.57
C ILE A 176 -12.59 -10.41 -10.40
N VAL A 177 -13.77 -9.82 -10.57
CA VAL A 177 -15.04 -10.54 -10.39
C VAL A 177 -15.30 -11.49 -11.56
N GLU A 178 -15.01 -11.07 -12.79
CA GLU A 178 -15.27 -11.86 -14.02
C GLU A 178 -14.32 -13.05 -14.15
N HIS A 179 -13.03 -12.92 -13.79
CA HIS A 179 -12.09 -14.04 -13.76
C HIS A 179 -12.58 -15.20 -12.87
N LYS A 180 -13.33 -14.91 -11.80
CA LYS A 180 -13.97 -15.94 -10.95
C LYS A 180 -15.24 -16.55 -11.55
N HIS A 181 -15.86 -15.88 -12.52
CA HIS A 181 -17.06 -16.37 -13.19
C HIS A 181 -16.73 -17.20 -14.44
N GLU A 182 -15.65 -16.89 -15.15
CA GLU A 182 -15.19 -17.65 -16.32
C GLU A 182 -14.61 -19.02 -15.95
N GLU A 183 -14.00 -19.16 -14.77
CA GLU A 183 -13.51 -20.45 -14.25
C GLU A 183 -14.64 -21.42 -13.82
N ARG A 184 -15.92 -21.03 -13.91
CA ARG A 184 -17.04 -21.95 -13.62
C ARG A 184 -17.31 -22.84 -14.85
N PRO A 185 -17.06 -24.16 -14.81
CA PRO A 185 -17.54 -25.04 -15.85
C PRO A 185 -19.08 -25.09 -15.76
N PHE A 186 -19.75 -24.76 -16.86
CA PHE A 186 -21.17 -25.06 -17.04
C PHE A 186 -21.36 -26.58 -16.96
N ILE A 187 -21.78 -27.09 -15.80
CA ILE A 187 -22.36 -28.42 -15.73
C ILE A 187 -23.79 -28.30 -16.24
N GLU A 188 -24.02 -28.76 -17.47
CA GLU A 188 -25.34 -28.92 -18.06
C GLU A 188 -26.21 -29.80 -17.14
N ASP A 189 -27.31 -29.25 -16.64
CA ASP A 189 -28.40 -30.01 -16.01
C ASP A 189 -29.10 -30.86 -17.09
N PRO A 190 -29.13 -32.20 -17.01
CA PRO A 190 -29.95 -32.98 -17.91
C PRO A 190 -31.42 -32.89 -17.47
N VAL A 191 -32.20 -32.17 -18.29
CA VAL A 191 -33.64 -32.22 -18.51
C VAL A 191 -34.41 -33.25 -17.66
N ALA A 192 -35.18 -32.73 -16.71
CA ALA A 192 -36.16 -33.49 -15.94
C ALA A 192 -37.30 -34.02 -16.84
N VAL A 193 -37.23 -35.29 -17.23
CA VAL A 193 -38.36 -36.03 -17.80
C VAL A 193 -39.34 -36.37 -16.67
N LYS A 194 -40.54 -35.79 -16.75
CA LYS A 194 -41.69 -36.09 -15.89
C LYS A 194 -42.08 -37.58 -16.00
N ALA A 195 -42.06 -38.29 -14.88
CA ALA A 195 -42.82 -39.53 -14.69
C ALA A 195 -43.67 -39.42 -13.42
N ALA A 196 -44.97 -39.61 -13.57
CA ALA A 196 -45.98 -39.54 -12.52
C ALA A 196 -45.88 -40.74 -11.55
N PRO A 197 -46.18 -40.60 -10.25
CA PRO A 197 -46.23 -41.74 -9.35
C PRO A 197 -47.62 -42.39 -9.34
N GLY A 198 -47.66 -43.64 -9.78
CA GLY A 198 -48.74 -44.58 -9.51
C GLY A 198 -48.75 -45.01 -8.04
N LYS A 199 -49.96 -45.25 -7.53
CA LYS A 199 -50.28 -45.74 -6.18
C LYS A 199 -49.84 -47.19 -6.00
N GLU A 200 -49.45 -47.57 -4.78
CA GLU A 200 -49.99 -48.75 -4.07
C GLU A 200 -49.44 -48.92 -2.62
N ASN A 201 -50.41 -49.01 -1.68
CA ASN A 201 -50.51 -49.78 -0.42
C ASN A 201 -49.44 -49.67 0.70
N GLU A 202 -49.79 -49.07 1.85
CA GLU A 202 -50.42 -49.66 3.08
C GLU A 202 -49.42 -50.47 3.95
N ARG A 203 -49.17 -50.15 5.23
CA ARG A 203 -50.12 -50.23 6.35
C ARG A 203 -49.64 -49.50 7.62
N SER A 204 -50.60 -48.85 8.29
CA SER A 204 -50.92 -48.86 9.74
C SER A 204 -49.84 -48.44 10.76
N THR A 205 -50.04 -47.40 11.58
CA THR A 205 -50.99 -47.44 12.71
C THR A 205 -51.63 -46.08 13.10
N ARG A 206 -52.97 -46.10 13.01
CA ARG A 206 -54.00 -45.55 13.92
C ARG A 206 -53.64 -44.52 15.00
N GLY A 207 -54.35 -43.38 14.94
CA GLY A 207 -54.60 -42.43 16.04
C GLY A 207 -55.43 -41.20 15.61
N SER A 208 -56.73 -41.40 15.38
CA SER A 208 -57.77 -40.41 14.96
C SER A 208 -57.90 -39.20 15.93
N ARG A 209 -57.78 -37.93 15.47
CA ARG A 209 -58.83 -36.96 14.98
C ARG A 209 -59.84 -36.45 16.06
N PRO A 210 -60.58 -35.32 15.85
CA PRO A 210 -60.28 -34.06 15.13
C PRO A 210 -60.87 -32.79 15.83
N GLY A 211 -60.53 -31.57 15.37
CA GLY A 211 -61.24 -30.36 15.85
C GLY A 211 -60.92 -29.03 15.15
N LYS A 212 -61.59 -28.79 14.01
CA LYS A 212 -62.14 -27.50 13.52
C LYS A 212 -61.32 -26.19 13.58
N SER A 213 -60.98 -25.66 12.40
CA SER A 213 -61.04 -24.21 12.08
C SER A 213 -62.52 -23.79 11.86
N PRO A 214 -62.93 -22.54 11.52
CA PRO A 214 -62.18 -21.31 11.16
C PRO A 214 -62.78 -19.97 11.71
N ASN A 215 -62.04 -18.84 11.66
CA ASN A 215 -62.45 -17.62 10.92
C ASN A 215 -61.64 -16.34 11.25
N LYS A 216 -61.17 -15.71 10.15
CA LYS A 216 -61.31 -14.29 9.74
C LYS A 216 -61.13 -13.16 10.76
N GLY A 217 -60.06 -12.39 10.54
CA GLY A 217 -60.18 -11.02 10.03
C GLY A 217 -59.86 -9.88 11.01
N LYS A 218 -58.81 -9.12 10.70
CA LYS A 218 -58.88 -7.64 10.55
C LYS A 218 -57.60 -7.10 9.92
N LYS A 219 -57.79 -6.42 8.77
CA LYS A 219 -56.79 -5.62 8.08
C LYS A 219 -56.45 -4.40 8.93
N ALA A 220 -55.16 -4.07 9.06
CA ALA A 220 -54.71 -2.73 9.38
C ALA A 220 -53.70 -2.30 8.31
N LEU A 221 -54.13 -1.32 7.52
CA LEU A 221 -53.37 -0.63 6.49
C LEU A 221 -52.39 0.31 7.21
N ARG A 222 -51.07 0.09 7.06
CA ARG A 222 -50.06 1.10 7.36
C ARG A 222 -49.08 1.17 6.20
N GLN A 223 -49.24 2.25 5.43
CA GLN A 223 -48.19 2.81 4.58
C GLN A 223 -47.12 3.41 5.49
N THR A 224 -45.85 3.06 5.29
CA THR A 224 -44.68 3.92 5.56
C THR A 224 -43.43 3.30 4.91
N SER A 225 -42.87 4.04 3.95
CA SER A 225 -41.44 4.17 3.58
C SER A 225 -40.56 2.90 3.57
N GLY A 226 -40.26 2.42 2.37
CA GLY A 226 -39.31 1.33 2.13
C GLY A 226 -37.87 1.73 2.42
N GLN A 227 -37.33 1.28 3.56
CA GLN A 227 -35.92 0.93 3.70
C GLN A 227 -35.78 -0.57 3.42
N PRO A 228 -34.84 -1.03 2.56
CA PRO A 228 -34.64 -2.44 2.35
C PRO A 228 -33.92 -3.04 3.58
N LYS A 229 -34.70 -3.69 4.45
CA LYS A 229 -34.18 -4.63 5.44
C LYS A 229 -33.78 -5.92 4.72
N SER A 230 -32.51 -6.09 4.40
CA SER A 230 -31.98 -7.38 3.95
C SER A 230 -31.43 -8.16 5.15
N ASN A 231 -32.14 -9.20 5.57
CA ASN A 231 -31.53 -10.34 6.25
C ASN A 231 -31.30 -11.47 5.22
N PRO A 232 -30.25 -12.29 5.37
CA PRO A 232 -29.44 -12.77 4.25
C PRO A 232 -29.72 -14.24 3.88
N LEU A 233 -28.99 -14.71 2.85
CA LEU A 233 -28.68 -16.11 2.48
C LEU A 233 -29.27 -16.62 1.14
N LYS A 234 -28.89 -15.97 0.04
CA LYS A 234 -28.69 -16.62 -1.28
C LYS A 234 -28.06 -15.63 -2.24
N GLY A 235 -26.79 -15.86 -2.63
CA GLY A 235 -26.06 -15.12 -3.67
C GLY A 235 -26.03 -13.60 -3.48
N THR A 236 -24.90 -13.05 -3.01
CA THR A 236 -24.61 -11.63 -3.22
C THR A 236 -24.81 -11.32 -4.71
N ALA A 237 -25.62 -10.32 -5.05
CA ALA A 237 -25.86 -9.98 -6.45
C ALA A 237 -24.50 -9.65 -7.13
N PRO A 238 -24.29 -10.00 -8.40
CA PRO A 238 -23.04 -9.68 -9.11
C PRO A 238 -22.69 -8.18 -9.02
N ASP A 239 -23.70 -7.32 -9.07
CA ASP A 239 -23.56 -5.86 -8.96
C ASP A 239 -23.07 -5.42 -7.57
N ASP A 240 -23.54 -6.08 -6.50
CA ASP A 240 -23.04 -5.84 -5.14
C ASP A 240 -21.57 -6.27 -5.00
N LEU A 241 -21.20 -7.39 -5.63
CA LEU A 241 -19.83 -7.90 -5.62
C LEU A 241 -18.86 -6.95 -6.34
N LYS A 242 -19.28 -6.40 -7.48
CA LYS A 242 -18.56 -5.35 -8.21
C LYS A 242 -18.34 -4.13 -7.31
N ARG A 243 -19.42 -3.63 -6.69
CA ARG A 243 -19.34 -2.49 -5.76
C ARG A 243 -18.36 -2.74 -4.61
N PHE A 244 -18.40 -3.93 -3.99
CA PHE A 244 -17.47 -4.27 -2.92
C PHE A 244 -16.03 -4.32 -3.42
N SER A 245 -15.79 -4.86 -4.62
CA SER A 245 -14.44 -4.96 -5.20
C SER A 245 -13.79 -3.62 -5.58
N CYS A 246 -14.57 -2.53 -5.67
CA CYS A 246 -14.02 -1.17 -5.79
C CYS A 246 -13.32 -0.69 -4.51
N THR A 247 -13.60 -1.32 -3.36
CA THR A 247 -12.89 -1.10 -2.09
C THR A 247 -12.27 -2.40 -1.60
N ARG A 248 -10.96 -2.55 -1.76
CA ARG A 248 -10.26 -3.82 -1.49
C ARG A 248 -8.89 -3.58 -0.86
N GLY A 249 -8.25 -4.66 -0.43
CA GLY A 249 -6.92 -4.59 0.18
C GLY A 249 -6.96 -4.47 1.70
N LEU A 250 -5.79 -4.38 2.33
CA LEU A 250 -5.65 -4.29 3.79
C LEU A 250 -6.38 -3.09 4.40
N ARG A 251 -6.40 -1.96 3.71
CA ARG A 251 -7.08 -0.73 4.17
C ARG A 251 -8.61 -0.82 4.13
N SER A 252 -9.17 -1.80 3.40
CA SER A 252 -10.61 -2.03 3.33
C SER A 252 -11.16 -2.81 4.53
N ILE A 253 -10.28 -3.42 5.33
CA ILE A 253 -10.66 -4.26 6.47
C ILE A 253 -11.28 -3.38 7.57
N ALA A 254 -12.53 -3.66 7.92
CA ALA A 254 -13.25 -2.88 8.92
C ALA A 254 -12.64 -3.00 10.33
N TYR A 255 -12.09 -4.16 10.68
CA TYR A 255 -11.48 -4.42 11.99
C TYR A 255 -10.12 -5.13 11.83
N LEU A 256 -9.04 -4.37 11.94
CA LEU A 256 -7.66 -4.86 12.03
C LEU A 256 -7.23 -4.86 13.50
N ILE A 257 -7.08 -6.03 14.10
CA ILE A 257 -6.79 -6.16 15.54
C ILE A 257 -5.31 -6.41 15.76
N LEU A 258 -4.69 -5.51 16.52
CA LEU A 258 -3.27 -5.47 16.90
C LEU A 258 -3.09 -5.37 18.43
N SER A 259 -4.06 -5.86 19.20
CA SER A 259 -4.01 -5.91 20.67
C SER A 259 -3.02 -6.96 21.16
N ASN A 260 -2.34 -6.71 22.28
CA ASN A 260 -1.34 -7.59 22.89
C ASN A 260 -0.22 -7.99 21.92
N VAL A 261 0.16 -7.08 21.03
CA VAL A 261 1.30 -7.24 20.13
C VAL A 261 2.48 -6.52 20.74
N TYR A 262 3.63 -7.21 20.81
CA TYR A 262 4.85 -6.54 21.24
C TYR A 262 5.23 -5.42 20.25
N MET A 263 5.30 -4.19 20.75
CA MET A 263 5.54 -2.98 19.97
C MET A 263 6.59 -2.10 20.65
N ALA A 264 7.66 -1.77 19.92
CA ALA A 264 8.67 -0.82 20.34
C ALA A 264 8.25 0.63 19.99
N LYS A 265 8.98 1.65 20.47
CA LYS A 265 8.69 3.07 20.17
C LYS A 265 8.78 3.34 18.68
N SER A 266 9.75 2.77 17.96
CA SER A 266 9.82 2.84 16.49
C SER A 266 8.53 2.31 15.84
N GLY A 267 8.04 1.17 16.33
CA GLY A 267 6.78 0.58 15.92
C GLY A 267 5.57 1.51 16.08
N THR A 268 5.50 2.26 17.18
CA THR A 268 4.42 3.24 17.39
C THR A 268 4.44 4.40 16.40
N VAL A 269 5.62 4.81 15.91
CA VAL A 269 5.75 5.84 14.85
C VAL A 269 5.09 5.36 13.55
N HIS A 270 5.29 4.09 13.21
CA HIS A 270 4.68 3.46 12.02
C HIS A 270 3.17 3.25 12.20
N LEU A 271 2.73 2.76 13.37
CA LEU A 271 1.30 2.59 13.68
C LEU A 271 0.55 3.93 13.65
N ALA A 272 1.13 5.00 14.20
CA ALA A 272 0.52 6.33 14.15
C ALA A 272 0.24 6.80 12.71
N SER A 273 1.11 6.42 11.77
CA SER A 273 0.94 6.72 10.34
C SER A 273 -0.25 5.94 9.77
N MET A 274 -0.37 4.64 10.08
CA MET A 274 -1.54 3.83 9.71
C MET A 274 -2.84 4.42 10.26
N LEU A 275 -2.85 4.82 11.54
CA LEU A 275 -4.02 5.43 12.20
C LEU A 275 -4.46 6.73 11.52
N SER A 276 -3.51 7.56 11.08
CA SER A 276 -3.81 8.83 10.39
C SER A 276 -4.43 8.68 8.99
N MET A 277 -4.32 7.48 8.41
CA MET A 277 -4.82 7.15 7.07
C MET A 277 -6.10 6.31 7.10
N GLN A 278 -6.43 5.73 8.25
CA GLN A 278 -7.47 4.73 8.34
C GLN A 278 -8.86 5.34 8.45
N ARG A 279 -9.81 4.78 7.69
CA ARG A 279 -11.23 5.16 7.80
C ARG A 279 -11.87 4.54 9.04
N THR A 280 -12.97 5.11 9.50
CA THR A 280 -13.70 4.50 10.63
C THR A 280 -14.30 3.15 10.22
N SER A 281 -14.53 2.26 11.19
CA SER A 281 -15.12 0.95 10.90
C SER A 281 -16.53 1.11 10.30
N GLU A 282 -17.30 2.09 10.76
CA GLU A 282 -18.62 2.43 10.17
C GLU A 282 -18.54 2.82 8.69
N GLN A 283 -17.54 3.62 8.29
CA GLN A 283 -17.35 4.01 6.89
C GLN A 283 -16.99 2.81 6.02
N LEU A 284 -16.11 1.93 6.51
CA LEU A 284 -15.66 0.74 5.76
C LEU A 284 -16.77 -0.30 5.63
N MET A 285 -17.57 -0.49 6.68
CA MET A 285 -18.69 -1.44 6.67
C MET A 285 -19.78 -1.12 5.63
N LYS A 286 -19.88 0.14 5.16
CA LYS A 286 -20.77 0.53 4.04
C LYS A 286 -20.40 -0.13 2.71
N PHE A 287 -19.15 -0.57 2.57
CA PHE A 287 -18.62 -1.22 1.38
C PHE A 287 -18.37 -2.72 1.58
N LEU A 288 -18.92 -3.30 2.64
CA LEU A 288 -18.80 -4.72 2.92
C LEU A 288 -20.18 -5.37 2.97
N PRO A 289 -20.30 -6.67 2.67
CA PRO A 289 -21.58 -7.36 2.75
C PRO A 289 -22.20 -7.27 4.15
N GLY A 290 -23.51 -7.09 4.25
CA GLY A 290 -24.25 -7.25 5.52
C GLY A 290 -24.04 -8.65 6.14
N GLY A 291 -24.34 -8.81 7.44
CA GLY A 291 -24.23 -10.12 8.08
C GLY A 291 -24.37 -10.11 9.59
N LYS A 292 -24.00 -11.25 10.19
CA LYS A 292 -23.97 -11.44 11.64
C LYS A 292 -23.02 -10.43 12.30
N SER A 293 -23.29 -10.13 13.56
CA SER A 293 -22.37 -9.36 14.40
C SER A 293 -21.06 -10.13 14.56
N LEU A 294 -19.96 -9.41 14.42
CA LEU A 294 -18.61 -9.93 14.63
C LEU A 294 -18.32 -10.05 16.14
N VAL A 295 -17.46 -11.00 16.51
CA VAL A 295 -16.89 -11.05 17.86
C VAL A 295 -15.68 -10.09 17.88
N LEU A 296 -15.85 -8.96 18.56
CA LEU A 296 -14.86 -7.90 18.64
C LEU A 296 -14.38 -7.71 20.09
N PRO A 297 -13.12 -7.29 20.30
CA PRO A 297 -12.66 -6.83 21.60
C PRO A 297 -13.50 -5.65 22.11
N GLU A 298 -13.63 -5.51 23.43
CA GLU A 298 -14.37 -4.40 24.05
C GLU A 298 -13.81 -3.03 23.62
N THR A 299 -12.51 -2.94 23.38
CA THR A 299 -11.79 -1.74 22.95
C THR A 299 -12.08 -1.30 21.51
N ALA A 300 -12.86 -2.07 20.74
CA ALA A 300 -13.11 -1.83 19.32
C ALA A 300 -14.15 -0.73 19.01
N HIS A 301 -14.63 0.02 20.02
CA HIS A 301 -15.68 1.04 19.89
C HIS A 301 -15.45 2.00 18.70
N ASN A 302 -16.14 1.78 17.58
CA ASN A 302 -16.03 2.54 16.33
C ASN A 302 -14.63 2.66 15.71
N LYS A 303 -13.65 1.95 16.25
CA LYS A 303 -12.26 1.92 15.78
C LYS A 303 -12.10 0.84 14.72
N SER A 304 -11.35 1.17 13.68
CA SER A 304 -11.02 0.20 12.65
C SER A 304 -9.71 -0.53 12.92
N ILE A 305 -8.68 0.17 13.38
CA ILE A 305 -7.47 -0.45 13.92
C ILE A 305 -7.61 -0.51 15.45
N VAL A 306 -7.59 -1.72 16.01
CA VAL A 306 -7.75 -1.97 17.44
C VAL A 306 -6.41 -2.37 18.03
N TRP A 307 -5.70 -1.43 18.64
CA TRP A 307 -4.36 -1.64 19.20
C TRP A 307 -4.36 -1.72 20.74
N LEU A 308 -5.51 -1.69 21.41
CA LEU A 308 -5.59 -1.85 22.87
C LEU A 308 -6.22 -3.20 23.22
N PRO A 309 -5.78 -3.85 24.33
CA PRO A 309 -4.68 -3.46 25.22
C PRO A 309 -3.30 -3.69 24.58
N ASN A 310 -2.28 -2.95 25.04
CA ASN A 310 -0.88 -3.15 24.67
C ASN A 310 0.02 -2.63 25.82
N ASP A 311 0.07 -3.40 26.90
CA ASP A 311 0.65 -2.95 28.19
C ASP A 311 2.19 -2.82 28.16
N THR A 312 2.84 -3.33 27.11
CA THR A 312 4.30 -3.21 26.93
C THR A 312 4.73 -1.85 26.38
N ILE A 313 3.79 -1.02 25.91
CA ILE A 313 4.09 0.27 25.30
C ILE A 313 4.34 1.32 26.41
N PRO A 314 5.44 2.09 26.36
CA PRO A 314 5.67 3.18 27.30
C PRO A 314 4.54 4.23 27.27
N GLN A 315 4.20 4.80 28.42
CA GLN A 315 3.11 5.78 28.57
C GLN A 315 3.15 6.90 27.53
N ILE A 316 4.33 7.46 27.25
CA ILE A 316 4.50 8.51 26.24
C ILE A 316 4.10 8.07 24.82
N ALA A 317 4.37 6.82 24.47
CA ALA A 317 4.05 6.26 23.18
C ALA A 317 2.55 5.89 23.10
N SER A 318 1.93 5.47 24.21
CA SER A 318 0.47 5.34 24.31
C SER A 318 -0.23 6.69 24.10
N GLU A 319 0.20 7.73 24.81
CA GLU A 319 -0.34 9.10 24.66
C GLU A 319 -0.17 9.65 23.24
N PHE A 320 0.92 9.28 22.58
CA PHE A 320 1.17 9.63 21.18
C PHE A 320 0.16 8.97 20.24
N LEU A 321 -0.10 7.66 20.39
CA LEU A 321 -1.09 6.93 19.60
C LEU A 321 -2.52 7.42 19.85
N GLU A 322 -2.89 7.63 21.11
CA GLU A 322 -4.20 8.18 21.48
C GLU A 322 -4.45 9.54 20.81
N LYS A 323 -3.43 10.42 20.78
CA LYS A 323 -3.55 11.70 20.07
C LYS A 323 -3.62 11.54 18.54
N ALA A 324 -2.93 10.55 17.98
CA ALA A 324 -3.03 10.24 16.55
C ALA A 324 -4.46 9.85 16.18
N GLU A 325 -5.11 9.01 16.99
CA GLU A 325 -6.52 8.62 16.80
C GLU A 325 -7.45 9.82 16.88
N VAL A 326 -7.34 10.64 17.94
CA VAL A 326 -8.19 11.83 18.12
C VAL A 326 -8.06 12.81 16.95
N ILE A 327 -6.85 12.98 16.40
CA ILE A 327 -6.64 13.83 15.22
C ILE A 327 -7.34 13.24 13.99
N ASN A 328 -7.25 11.92 13.79
CA ASN A 328 -7.91 11.26 12.68
C ASN A 328 -9.44 11.33 12.79
N GLU A 329 -10.01 11.13 13.98
CA GLU A 329 -11.46 11.27 14.22
C GLU A 329 -11.97 12.68 13.88
N ILE A 330 -11.24 13.73 14.28
CA ILE A 330 -11.58 15.11 13.95
C ILE A 330 -11.54 15.33 12.43
N LYS A 331 -10.51 14.81 11.75
CA LYS A 331 -10.38 14.91 10.29
C LYS A 331 -11.56 14.27 9.59
N VAL A 332 -11.94 13.05 9.99
CA VAL A 332 -13.07 12.32 9.40
C VAL A 332 -14.40 13.06 9.61
N HIS A 333 -14.61 13.69 10.77
CA HIS A 333 -15.80 14.50 11.00
C HIS A 333 -15.87 15.73 10.08
N ILE A 334 -14.76 16.44 9.89
CA ILE A 334 -14.72 17.61 8.98
C ILE A 334 -15.02 17.20 7.54
N ASP A 335 -14.41 16.10 7.07
CA ASP A 335 -14.61 15.60 5.71
C ASP A 335 -16.08 15.15 5.49
N SER A 336 -16.71 14.58 6.52
CA SER A 336 -18.12 14.15 6.46
C SER A 336 -19.12 15.31 6.45
N ASP A 337 -18.84 16.41 7.15
CA ASP A 337 -19.71 17.59 7.20
C ASP A 337 -19.64 18.42 5.91
N SER A 338 -18.51 18.37 5.20
CA SER A 338 -18.33 19.08 3.93
C SER A 338 -19.18 18.50 2.79
N GLU A 339 -19.39 17.18 2.77
CA GLU A 339 -20.25 16.51 1.77
C GLU A 339 -21.76 16.76 1.97
N LEU A 340 -22.19 17.25 3.14
CA LEU A 340 -23.60 17.56 3.43
C LEU A 340 -24.00 19.01 3.08
N SER A 341 -23.08 19.80 2.50
CA SER A 341 -23.30 21.24 2.24
C SER A 341 -23.62 21.60 0.78
N ASN A 342 -23.76 20.62 -0.11
CA ASN A 342 -24.03 20.84 -1.53
C ASN A 342 -25.40 20.27 -1.97
N ASP A 343 -26.48 20.63 -1.29
CA ASP A 343 -27.79 20.62 -1.95
C ASP A 343 -28.74 21.66 -1.34
N ASP A 344 -29.57 22.24 -2.21
CA ASP A 344 -30.62 23.25 -2.00
C ASP A 344 -30.22 24.73 -1.90
N SER A 345 -29.89 25.29 -3.07
CA SER A 345 -30.31 26.65 -3.42
C SER A 345 -31.30 26.60 -4.60
N ASP A 346 -32.60 26.51 -4.31
CA ASP A 346 -33.69 27.25 -4.96
C ASP A 346 -35.04 26.56 -4.74
N GLN A 347 -35.89 27.13 -3.87
CA GLN A 347 -37.27 27.49 -4.20
C GLN A 347 -38.02 28.15 -3.03
N GLY A 348 -38.50 29.37 -3.29
CA GLY A 348 -39.93 29.69 -3.14
C GLY A 348 -40.52 29.86 -1.74
N LEU A 349 -40.39 31.08 -1.22
CA LEU A 349 -41.30 31.81 -0.32
C LEU A 349 -42.76 31.28 -0.23
N VAL A 350 -43.25 30.85 0.96
CA VAL A 350 -44.53 31.26 1.59
C VAL A 350 -44.48 31.03 3.11
N SER A 351 -44.82 32.10 3.85
CA SER A 351 -44.99 32.20 5.30
C SER A 351 -46.18 31.37 5.85
N THR A 352 -46.00 30.66 6.97
CA THR A 352 -46.97 30.71 8.09
C THR A 352 -46.32 30.31 9.42
N ILE A 353 -46.61 31.12 10.43
CA ILE A 353 -46.14 31.11 11.83
C ILE A 353 -46.70 29.91 12.61
N THR A 354 -45.87 29.21 13.39
CA THR A 354 -46.20 28.80 14.77
C THR A 354 -44.91 28.59 15.56
N GLU A 355 -44.62 29.54 16.46
CA GLU A 355 -43.63 29.39 17.53
C GLU A 355 -44.07 28.28 18.48
N MET A 356 -43.13 27.39 18.86
CA MET A 356 -42.88 26.95 20.23
C MET A 356 -41.96 25.72 20.20
N ASN A 357 -40.66 25.97 20.43
CA ASN A 357 -39.70 25.17 21.18
C ASN A 357 -38.30 25.53 20.67
N ALA A 358 -37.75 26.59 21.26
CA ALA A 358 -36.37 26.98 21.06
C ALA A 358 -35.45 25.93 21.70
N GLU A 359 -34.93 25.01 20.90
CA GLU A 359 -33.64 24.39 21.18
C GLU A 359 -32.55 25.43 20.89
N PRO A 360 -31.58 25.64 21.80
CA PRO A 360 -30.56 26.65 21.62
C PRO A 360 -29.65 26.22 20.46
N ASN A 361 -29.72 26.97 19.37
CA ASN A 361 -28.70 26.97 18.31
C ASN A 361 -27.33 27.21 18.95
N HIS A 362 -26.59 26.13 19.22
CA HIS A 362 -25.16 26.17 19.50
C HIS A 362 -24.45 26.61 18.21
N LYS A 363 -24.36 27.92 17.99
CA LYS A 363 -23.24 28.50 17.24
C LYS A 363 -21.99 28.20 18.05
N ILE A 364 -21.43 27.01 17.86
CA ILE A 364 -20.11 26.67 18.37
C ILE A 364 -19.17 27.73 17.81
N ASP A 365 -18.54 28.47 18.70
CA ASP A 365 -17.59 29.51 18.36
C ASP A 365 -16.46 28.86 17.53
N THR A 366 -16.55 29.04 16.21
CA THR A 366 -15.68 28.38 15.23
C THR A 366 -14.22 28.76 15.47
N ALA A 367 -13.97 29.92 16.09
CA ALA A 367 -12.64 30.36 16.49
C ALA A 367 -12.10 29.53 17.67
N ALA A 368 -12.90 29.32 18.72
CA ALA A 368 -12.52 28.52 19.88
C ALA A 368 -12.26 27.04 19.51
N GLN A 369 -13.06 26.48 18.59
CA GLN A 369 -12.86 25.12 18.08
C GLN A 369 -11.54 24.99 17.29
N ARG A 370 -11.23 25.95 16.43
CA ARG A 370 -9.96 26.00 15.69
C ARG A 370 -8.76 26.16 16.62
N GLU A 371 -8.87 27.00 17.65
CA GLU A 371 -7.80 27.16 18.64
C GLU A 371 -7.54 25.86 19.41
N LEU A 372 -8.61 25.18 19.84
CA LEU A 372 -8.50 23.88 20.50
C LEU A 372 -7.85 22.83 19.59
N GLN A 373 -8.22 22.79 18.30
CA GLN A 373 -7.61 21.91 17.32
C GLN A 373 -6.12 22.22 17.12
N ASN A 374 -5.75 23.49 17.01
CA ASN A 374 -4.36 23.92 16.91
C ASN A 374 -3.54 23.51 18.14
N LYS A 375 -4.13 23.61 19.35
CA LYS A 375 -3.50 23.17 20.59
C LYS A 375 -3.28 21.65 20.59
N LYS A 376 -4.26 20.87 20.15
CA LYS A 376 -4.16 19.40 19.99
C LYS A 376 -3.08 19.02 18.98
N ASN A 377 -3.07 19.66 17.81
CA ASN A 377 -2.07 19.44 16.76
C ASN A 377 -0.65 19.77 17.25
N THR A 378 -0.50 20.88 17.97
CA THR A 378 0.81 21.27 18.53
C THR A 378 1.30 20.25 19.56
N ALA A 379 0.41 19.74 20.42
CA ALA A 379 0.76 18.69 21.38
C ALA A 379 1.17 17.38 20.68
N TYR A 380 0.46 16.99 19.63
CA TYR A 380 0.79 15.82 18.81
C TYR A 380 2.15 15.97 18.13
N VAL A 381 2.45 17.13 17.52
CA VAL A 381 3.76 17.38 16.90
C VAL A 381 4.89 17.30 17.92
N ARG A 382 4.70 17.84 19.13
CA ARG A 382 5.72 17.72 20.21
C ARG A 382 5.95 16.27 20.61
N LEU A 383 4.88 15.50 20.80
CA LEU A 383 4.98 14.07 21.11
C LEU A 383 5.62 13.28 19.98
N THR A 384 5.28 13.57 18.72
CA THR A 384 5.89 12.95 17.53
C THR A 384 7.40 13.10 17.56
N LYS A 385 7.89 14.32 17.78
CA LYS A 385 9.34 14.59 17.86
C LYS A 385 9.98 13.83 19.02
N ARG A 386 9.33 13.82 20.19
CA ARG A 386 9.86 13.16 21.38
C ARG A 386 9.92 11.64 21.23
N VAL A 387 8.85 11.00 20.76
CA VAL A 387 8.81 9.55 20.54
C VAL A 387 9.84 9.14 19.49
N ARG A 388 9.98 9.89 18.38
CA ARG A 388 11.02 9.62 17.36
C ARG A 388 12.44 9.73 17.93
N MET A 389 12.71 10.76 18.72
CA MET A 389 14.02 10.93 19.40
C MET A 389 14.31 9.79 20.37
N GLU A 390 13.33 9.43 21.21
CA GLU A 390 13.48 8.36 22.19
C GLU A 390 13.61 6.97 21.53
N ALA A 391 12.90 6.73 20.41
CA ALA A 391 13.06 5.51 19.64
C ALA A 391 14.50 5.36 19.11
N LEU A 392 15.07 6.44 18.58
CA LEU A 392 16.46 6.44 18.11
C LEU A 392 17.47 6.27 19.24
N HIS A 393 17.20 6.84 20.41
CA HIS A 393 18.06 6.68 21.59
C HIS A 393 18.05 5.24 22.12
N ASP A 394 16.87 4.64 22.26
CA ASP A 394 16.72 3.33 22.92
C ASP A 394 16.94 2.14 21.97
N GLU A 395 16.53 2.27 20.71
CA GLU A 395 16.49 1.17 19.74
C GLU A 395 17.51 1.35 18.59
N GLY A 396 17.98 2.58 18.38
CA GLY A 396 18.84 2.93 17.25
C GLY A 396 18.10 2.90 15.91
N VAL A 397 18.88 2.77 14.82
CA VAL A 397 18.35 2.82 13.44
C VAL A 397 18.24 1.46 12.77
N ARG A 398 18.92 0.43 13.31
CA ARG A 398 19.05 -0.88 12.65
C ARG A 398 17.76 -1.70 12.68
N GLY A 399 16.86 -1.37 13.60
CA GLY A 399 15.54 -2.02 13.71
C GLY A 399 14.51 -1.52 12.69
N THR A 400 14.85 -0.51 11.89
CA THR A 400 13.93 0.12 10.94
C THR A 400 14.56 0.22 9.55
N ASP A 401 14.03 -0.54 8.59
CA ASP A 401 14.52 -0.58 7.21
C ASP A 401 14.46 0.80 6.55
N LEU A 402 13.42 1.59 6.81
CA LEU A 402 13.30 2.95 6.29
C LEU A 402 14.46 3.84 6.75
N TRP A 403 14.75 3.84 8.06
CA TRP A 403 15.73 4.73 8.67
C TRP A 403 17.15 4.36 8.24
N ILE A 404 17.50 3.07 8.29
CA ILE A 404 18.83 2.62 7.89
C ILE A 404 19.08 2.82 6.39
N THR A 405 18.06 2.61 5.55
CA THR A 405 18.15 2.80 4.09
C THR A 405 18.33 4.27 3.74
N ALA A 406 17.60 5.18 4.40
CA ALA A 406 17.77 6.62 4.22
C ALA A 406 19.20 7.07 4.53
N LEU A 407 19.77 6.60 5.65
CA LEU A 407 21.15 6.94 6.04
C LEU A 407 22.19 6.33 5.10
N ARG A 408 21.99 5.08 4.65
CA ARG A 408 22.86 4.44 3.63
C ARG A 408 22.83 5.21 2.32
N MET A 409 21.63 5.58 1.85
CA MET A 409 21.45 6.37 0.65
C MET A 409 22.13 7.73 0.75
N MET A 410 22.01 8.40 1.90
CA MET A 410 22.70 9.67 2.16
C MET A 410 24.23 9.51 2.08
N ASN A 411 24.79 8.48 2.73
CA ASN A 411 26.22 8.23 2.74
C ASN A 411 26.76 7.95 1.32
N VAL A 412 26.11 7.08 0.56
CA VAL A 412 26.50 6.78 -0.83
C VAL A 412 26.37 8.02 -1.71
N SER A 413 25.29 8.80 -1.55
CA SER A 413 25.11 10.06 -2.28
C SER A 413 26.24 11.05 -1.99
N ARG A 414 26.68 11.18 -0.73
CA ARG A 414 27.84 12.02 -0.39
C ARG A 414 29.11 11.54 -1.08
N ILE A 415 29.41 10.26 -0.98
CA ILE A 415 30.65 9.70 -1.53
C ILE A 415 30.71 9.88 -3.04
N LEU A 416 29.60 9.64 -3.74
CA LEU A 416 29.57 9.66 -5.20
C LEU A 416 29.37 11.05 -5.80
N LEU A 417 28.55 11.89 -5.17
CA LEU A 417 28.08 13.14 -5.79
C LEU A 417 28.74 14.40 -5.20
N TRP A 418 29.39 14.31 -4.04
CA TRP A 418 30.02 15.46 -3.43
C TRP A 418 31.23 15.93 -4.25
N GLN A 419 31.18 17.16 -4.74
CA GLN A 419 32.34 17.82 -5.32
C GLN A 419 33.07 18.59 -4.22
N GLY A 420 34.13 17.97 -3.69
CA GLY A 420 35.21 18.73 -3.06
C GLY A 420 35.75 19.72 -4.09
N LYS A 421 36.02 20.95 -3.68
CA LYS A 421 36.40 22.05 -4.58
C LYS A 421 37.88 21.93 -5.02
N ASP A 422 38.32 20.76 -5.48
CA ASP A 422 39.70 20.52 -5.93
C ASP A 422 39.73 19.88 -7.32
N SER A 423 39.20 20.56 -8.34
CA SER A 423 39.51 20.26 -9.76
C SER A 423 39.13 21.36 -10.76
N ILE A 424 38.97 22.61 -10.32
CA ILE A 424 38.87 23.75 -11.24
C ILE A 424 39.93 24.79 -10.86
N ALA A 425 41.19 24.40 -11.02
CA ALA A 425 42.32 25.33 -11.09
C ALA A 425 43.09 25.01 -12.37
N GLY A 426 42.52 25.43 -13.49
CA GLY A 426 43.18 25.45 -14.78
C GLY A 426 42.85 26.77 -15.47
N SER A 427 43.33 27.89 -14.92
CA SER A 427 43.43 29.13 -15.70
C SER A 427 44.71 29.06 -16.53
N PRO A 428 44.67 29.38 -17.83
CA PRO A 428 45.82 29.23 -18.70
C PRO A 428 46.87 30.31 -18.41
N HIS A 429 48.12 29.88 -18.41
CA HIS A 429 49.34 30.67 -18.30
C HIS A 429 49.29 31.98 -19.11
N LYS A 430 49.75 33.07 -18.47
CA LYS A 430 50.49 34.12 -19.15
C LYS A 430 51.87 34.22 -18.49
N GLU A 431 52.87 33.92 -19.30
CA GLU A 431 54.28 34.21 -19.03
C GLU A 431 54.50 35.72 -18.95
N GLN A 432 55.30 36.17 -17.98
CA GLN A 432 56.27 37.25 -18.19
C GLN A 432 57.31 37.26 -17.06
N ASP A 433 58.57 37.20 -17.49
CA ASP A 433 59.80 37.31 -16.70
C ASP A 433 59.92 38.65 -15.94
N GLN A 434 60.53 38.63 -14.74
CA GLN A 434 61.83 39.30 -14.45
C GLN A 434 62.15 39.34 -12.93
N GLN A 435 63.35 38.82 -12.61
CA GLN A 435 64.37 39.25 -11.64
C GLN A 435 64.04 40.11 -10.40
N GLY A 436 64.61 39.71 -9.25
CA GLY A 436 65.09 40.65 -8.22
C GLY A 436 64.93 40.20 -6.77
N GLU A 437 66.01 39.62 -6.22
CA GLU A 437 66.64 39.82 -4.88
C GLU A 437 65.81 40.03 -3.59
N GLU A 438 66.19 39.23 -2.57
CA GLU A 438 66.34 39.55 -1.11
C GLU A 438 65.05 39.94 -0.33
N GLU A 439 64.83 39.63 0.94
CA GLU A 439 65.45 38.90 2.06
C GLU A 439 64.33 38.78 3.12
N ASP A 440 64.45 37.77 3.99
CA ASP A 440 63.99 37.70 5.39
C ASP A 440 62.54 38.05 5.80
N ASP A 441 61.81 37.05 6.32
CA ASP A 441 61.61 36.97 7.77
C ASP A 441 60.98 35.64 8.20
N ASP A 442 61.45 35.20 9.37
CA ASP A 442 61.39 33.87 10.00
C ASP A 442 60.01 33.36 10.45
N ASP A 443 59.95 32.01 10.55
CA ASP A 443 59.33 31.15 11.56
C ASP A 443 57.84 31.32 11.97
N ASP A 444 57.03 30.27 11.79
CA ASP A 444 56.85 29.23 12.82
C ASP A 444 55.81 28.15 12.40
N ASP A 445 56.04 26.93 12.90
CA ASP A 445 55.52 25.61 12.51
C ASP A 445 54.00 25.38 12.43
N ARG A 446 53.57 24.54 11.47
CA ARG A 446 52.71 23.36 11.73
C ARG A 446 52.53 22.46 10.48
N ASP A 447 52.94 21.21 10.65
CA ASP A 447 52.72 20.06 9.77
C ASP A 447 51.26 19.90 9.30
N ASN A 448 51.07 19.94 7.98
CA ASN A 448 49.88 19.47 7.28
C ASN A 448 50.22 18.14 6.58
N PRO A 449 49.63 17.00 6.97
CA PRO A 449 49.71 15.81 6.14
C PRO A 449 48.73 15.97 4.97
N SER A 450 49.27 16.07 3.75
CA SER A 450 48.51 16.01 2.50
C SER A 450 47.64 14.74 2.45
N PRO A 451 46.35 14.80 2.08
CA PRO A 451 45.59 13.58 1.84
C PRO A 451 45.98 13.02 0.46
N SER A 452 46.57 11.82 0.47
CA SER A 452 46.85 11.05 -0.74
C SER A 452 45.55 10.79 -1.51
N ALA A 453 45.61 10.93 -2.83
CA ALA A 453 44.52 10.59 -3.74
C ALA A 453 44.04 9.16 -3.47
N VAL A 454 42.78 8.99 -3.08
CA VAL A 454 42.18 7.69 -2.82
C VAL A 454 41.93 7.01 -4.16
N HIS A 455 42.69 5.96 -4.44
CA HIS A 455 42.53 5.11 -5.63
C HIS A 455 41.24 4.28 -5.49
N ILE A 456 40.57 4.00 -6.61
CA ILE A 456 39.28 3.28 -6.67
C ILE A 456 39.41 1.87 -6.03
N GLU A 457 40.60 1.30 -6.08
CA GLU A 457 40.95 0.03 -5.43
C GLU A 457 40.88 0.08 -3.89
N ASP A 458 41.14 1.22 -3.24
CA ASP A 458 41.05 1.37 -1.77
C ASP A 458 39.59 1.44 -1.28
N ILE A 459 38.67 1.85 -2.16
CA ILE A 459 37.23 1.86 -1.87
C ILE A 459 36.70 0.43 -1.92
N ALA A 460 37.09 -0.35 -2.94
CA ALA A 460 36.70 -1.76 -3.05
C ALA A 460 37.17 -2.59 -1.85
N GLN A 461 38.41 -2.38 -1.38
CA GLN A 461 38.94 -3.08 -0.20
C GLN A 461 38.24 -2.71 1.12
N ARG A 462 37.70 -1.48 1.25
CA ARG A 462 36.89 -1.09 2.42
C ARG A 462 35.50 -1.74 2.40
N PHE A 463 34.95 -2.00 1.22
CA PHE A 463 33.71 -2.77 1.07
C PHE A 463 33.92 -4.25 1.40
N GLU A 464 34.99 -4.89 0.90
CA GLU A 464 35.32 -6.28 1.23
C GLU A 464 35.58 -6.48 2.73
N LYS A 465 36.22 -5.52 3.40
CA LYS A 465 36.49 -5.60 4.84
C LYS A 465 35.23 -5.48 5.72
N LEU A 466 34.14 -4.93 5.19
CA LEU A 466 32.84 -4.88 5.86
C LEU A 466 32.00 -6.14 5.60
N GLU A 467 32.32 -6.91 4.56
CA GLU A 467 31.62 -8.14 4.17
C GLU A 467 32.35 -9.42 4.64
N ALA A 468 33.66 -9.37 4.93
CA ALA A 468 34.50 -10.53 5.25
C ALA A 468 34.44 -11.06 6.71
N THR A 469 33.35 -10.83 7.44
CA THR A 469 33.05 -11.57 8.68
C THR A 469 31.80 -12.43 8.50
N ASP A 470 31.90 -13.45 7.64
CA ASP A 470 31.47 -14.83 7.91
C ASP A 470 31.62 -15.74 6.67
N SER A 471 32.60 -16.66 6.74
CA SER A 471 32.63 -18.00 6.11
C SER A 471 32.85 -18.17 4.58
N PRO A 472 33.36 -19.35 4.13
CA PRO A 472 34.35 -19.45 3.04
C PRO A 472 33.84 -19.85 1.65
N GLU A 473 34.66 -19.48 0.65
CA GLU A 473 34.51 -19.62 -0.80
C GLU A 473 34.47 -21.05 -1.37
N SER A 474 33.84 -21.19 -2.54
CA SER A 474 34.37 -21.92 -3.71
C SER A 474 33.76 -21.38 -5.03
N PRO A 475 34.48 -21.45 -6.17
CA PRO A 475 34.24 -20.57 -7.32
C PRO A 475 33.41 -21.23 -8.42
N SER A 476 32.60 -20.44 -9.14
CA SER A 476 32.05 -20.85 -10.44
C SER A 476 32.10 -19.69 -11.45
N SER A 477 32.48 -20.04 -12.68
CA SER A 477 32.76 -19.18 -13.84
C SER A 477 31.52 -18.43 -14.38
N PRO A 478 31.70 -17.30 -15.09
CA PRO A 478 30.58 -16.50 -15.57
C PRO A 478 29.87 -17.17 -16.77
N VAL A 479 28.55 -17.23 -16.70
CA VAL A 479 27.66 -17.57 -17.81
C VAL A 479 27.21 -16.26 -18.46
N GLU A 480 27.47 -16.09 -19.77
CA GLU A 480 26.88 -15.03 -20.58
C GLU A 480 25.36 -15.22 -20.66
N ILE A 481 24.61 -14.24 -20.14
CA ILE A 481 23.16 -14.15 -20.32
C ILE A 481 22.90 -13.19 -21.48
N HIS A 482 22.51 -13.73 -22.63
CA HIS A 482 21.87 -12.96 -23.69
C HIS A 482 20.50 -12.46 -23.19
N VAL A 483 20.40 -11.16 -22.92
CA VAL A 483 19.12 -10.49 -22.67
C VAL A 483 18.41 -10.34 -24.02
N THR A 484 17.34 -11.12 -24.21
CA THR A 484 16.36 -10.85 -25.26
C THR A 484 15.30 -9.95 -24.63
N GLU A 485 15.12 -8.73 -25.15
CA GLU A 485 14.03 -7.83 -24.74
C GLU A 485 12.66 -8.52 -24.94
N PRO A 486 11.71 -8.38 -24.00
CA PRO A 486 10.35 -8.86 -24.22
C PRO A 486 9.61 -7.91 -25.18
N ASP A 487 8.95 -8.49 -26.17
CA ASP A 487 8.09 -7.79 -27.13
C ASP A 487 7.06 -6.90 -26.42
N CYS A 488 7.16 -5.59 -26.67
CA CYS A 488 6.24 -4.57 -26.19
C CYS A 488 4.95 -4.59 -27.03
N MET A 489 3.83 -5.09 -26.51
CA MET A 489 2.56 -5.07 -27.25
C MET A 489 1.40 -4.60 -26.39
N GLY A 490 1.06 -3.31 -26.54
CA GLY A 490 -0.20 -2.73 -26.09
C GLY A 490 -0.65 -1.64 -27.06
N PRO A 491 -1.97 -1.44 -27.28
CA PRO A 491 -2.51 -0.54 -28.32
C PRO A 491 -2.27 0.95 -28.06
N PHE A 492 -1.67 1.28 -26.90
CA PHE A 492 -1.34 2.63 -26.46
C PHE A 492 0.17 2.90 -26.42
N TYR A 493 0.99 2.04 -27.05
CA TYR A 493 2.42 2.28 -27.14
C TYR A 493 2.70 3.43 -28.12
N PRO A 494 3.43 4.49 -27.69
CA PRO A 494 3.74 5.63 -28.55
C PRO A 494 4.47 5.19 -29.83
N GLY A 495 3.93 5.55 -30.99
CA GLY A 495 4.49 5.19 -32.30
C GLY A 495 3.78 4.04 -33.03
N THR A 496 2.83 3.34 -32.39
CA THR A 496 1.94 2.40 -33.09
C THR A 496 0.82 3.10 -33.85
N ASP A 497 0.34 2.53 -34.95
CA ASP A 497 -0.77 3.10 -35.74
C ASP A 497 -2.06 3.28 -34.91
N SER A 498 -2.30 2.39 -33.95
CA SER A 498 -3.41 2.49 -32.98
C SER A 498 -3.27 3.69 -32.05
N PHE A 499 -2.07 3.97 -31.55
CA PHE A 499 -1.81 5.15 -30.72
C PHE A 499 -1.99 6.46 -31.53
N ASN A 500 -1.50 6.46 -32.77
CA ASN A 500 -1.56 7.62 -33.65
C ASN A 500 -3.02 8.00 -34.01
N ALA A 501 -3.90 7.01 -34.16
CA ALA A 501 -5.32 7.24 -34.41
C ALA A 501 -6.06 7.85 -33.19
N ASN A 502 -5.66 7.49 -31.97
CA ASN A 502 -6.35 7.89 -30.74
C ASN A 502 -5.83 9.19 -30.12
N PHE A 503 -4.60 9.63 -30.45
CA PHE A 503 -3.97 10.81 -29.84
C PHE A 503 -3.32 11.78 -30.85
N PRO A 504 -4.08 12.34 -31.82
CA PRO A 504 -3.54 13.13 -32.93
C PRO A 504 -2.86 14.46 -32.53
N ILE A 505 -3.05 14.94 -31.31
CA ILE A 505 -2.48 16.21 -30.83
C ILE A 505 -0.99 16.06 -30.44
N LEU A 506 -0.53 14.83 -30.18
CA LEU A 506 0.84 14.56 -29.70
C LEU A 506 1.91 14.52 -30.80
N HIS A 507 1.53 14.60 -32.08
CA HIS A 507 2.46 14.51 -33.22
C HIS A 507 3.34 15.73 -33.46
N SER A 508 3.10 16.85 -32.77
CA SER A 508 3.79 18.11 -33.04
C SER A 508 5.22 18.19 -32.50
N SER A 509 5.65 17.19 -31.71
CA SER A 509 6.87 17.30 -30.88
C SER A 509 7.94 16.23 -31.15
N ILE A 510 7.69 15.25 -32.03
CA ILE A 510 8.56 14.05 -32.16
C ILE A 510 9.38 14.02 -33.46
N THR A 511 9.04 14.80 -34.49
CA THR A 511 9.68 14.67 -35.81
C THR A 511 11.04 15.39 -35.98
N THR A 512 11.80 15.65 -34.91
CA THR A 512 13.09 16.38 -35.01
C THR A 512 14.27 15.75 -34.26
N ALA A 513 14.25 14.44 -34.01
CA ALA A 513 15.44 13.74 -33.56
C ALA A 513 15.35 12.25 -33.90
N GLU A 514 15.77 11.88 -35.10
CA GLU A 514 16.46 10.63 -35.45
C GLU A 514 16.38 10.40 -36.96
N SER A 515 17.49 10.66 -37.66
CA SER A 515 18.04 9.78 -38.71
C SER A 515 19.18 10.51 -39.42
N VAL A 516 20.40 10.24 -38.98
CA VAL A 516 21.58 10.29 -39.84
C VAL A 516 22.35 9.01 -39.55
N GLU A 517 22.27 8.03 -40.43
CA GLU A 517 23.45 7.31 -40.89
C GLU A 517 23.19 6.63 -42.23
N THR A 518 24.18 6.82 -43.10
CA THR A 518 24.24 6.60 -44.56
C THR A 518 24.82 5.24 -44.93
N ALA A 519 24.39 4.65 -46.07
CA ALA A 519 25.28 4.06 -47.08
C ALA A 519 24.59 3.71 -48.43
N PHE A 520 24.93 4.49 -49.47
CA PHE A 520 25.29 4.11 -50.87
C PHE A 520 24.71 2.84 -51.54
N THR A 521 24.00 2.95 -52.68
CA THR A 521 24.52 2.90 -54.09
C THR A 521 23.41 2.82 -55.19
N ARG A 522 23.57 3.71 -56.21
CA ARG A 522 23.47 3.55 -57.69
C ARG A 522 22.12 3.35 -58.46
N SER A 523 21.90 4.29 -59.42
CA SER A 523 21.31 4.21 -60.81
C SER A 523 19.88 3.65 -60.99
N ASP A 524 18.99 4.13 -61.86
CA ASP A 524 18.96 5.12 -62.96
C ASP A 524 17.47 5.38 -63.35
N GLU A 525 17.24 6.42 -64.19
CA GLU A 525 16.11 6.63 -65.15
C GLU A 525 14.71 7.10 -64.61
N GLU A 526 14.30 8.36 -64.89
CA GLU A 526 13.38 8.83 -65.98
C GLU A 526 11.88 8.62 -65.60
N GLU A 527 10.89 9.52 -65.70
CA GLU A 527 10.47 10.57 -66.65
C GLU A 527 9.33 11.41 -65.97
N HIS A 528 9.32 12.74 -66.03
CA HIS A 528 8.44 13.60 -66.87
C HIS A 528 6.91 13.67 -66.58
N ILE A 529 6.41 14.90 -66.25
CA ILE A 529 5.25 15.67 -66.81
C ILE A 529 4.43 16.44 -65.74
N VAL A 530 4.61 17.77 -65.61
CA VAL A 530 3.90 18.95 -66.19
C VAL A 530 2.53 19.32 -65.56
N THR A 531 2.44 20.61 -65.14
CA THR A 531 1.26 21.53 -65.08
C THR A 531 0.21 21.35 -63.97
N ALA A 532 -0.40 22.37 -63.35
CA ALA A 532 -0.58 23.77 -63.74
C ALA A 532 -0.74 24.74 -62.54
N ARG A 533 -0.20 25.93 -62.80
CA ARG A 533 -0.39 27.28 -62.25
C ARG A 533 -1.85 27.66 -61.97
N ASN A 534 -2.09 28.36 -60.85
CA ASN A 534 -2.76 29.68 -60.87
C ASN A 534 -2.50 30.48 -59.58
N LYS A 535 -1.83 31.62 -59.78
CA LYS A 535 -1.71 32.75 -58.85
C LYS A 535 -2.93 33.66 -59.01
N LEU A 536 -3.28 34.43 -57.98
CA LEU A 536 -3.53 35.88 -58.08
C LEU A 536 -3.60 36.49 -56.67
N SER A 537 -2.93 37.63 -56.52
CA SER A 537 -2.87 38.56 -55.36
C SER A 537 -3.40 39.94 -55.88
N PRO A 538 -3.24 41.08 -55.18
CA PRO A 538 -3.78 41.56 -53.88
C PRO A 538 -4.41 42.99 -54.00
N SER A 539 -4.64 43.70 -52.86
CA SER A 539 -4.68 45.19 -52.64
C SER A 539 -5.98 45.75 -51.98
N PRO A 540 -6.07 47.00 -51.45
CA PRO A 540 -5.46 47.55 -50.21
C PRO A 540 -6.47 48.31 -49.27
N GLN A 541 -5.95 48.90 -48.17
CA GLN A 541 -6.59 49.56 -47.01
C GLN A 541 -7.50 50.81 -47.28
N PRO A 542 -8.14 51.42 -46.24
CA PRO A 542 -7.49 52.51 -45.50
C PRO A 542 -7.77 52.60 -43.97
N ALA A 543 -6.94 53.42 -43.31
CA ALA A 543 -6.80 53.64 -41.87
C ALA A 543 -7.79 54.66 -41.24
N ARG A 544 -7.96 54.59 -39.91
CA ARG A 544 -8.27 55.76 -39.05
C ARG A 544 -7.71 55.61 -37.62
N SER A 545 -7.30 56.76 -37.09
CA SER A 545 -6.42 57.05 -35.96
C SER A 545 -7.14 57.18 -34.61
N GLY A 546 -6.45 56.87 -33.50
CA GLY A 546 -6.93 57.08 -32.12
C GLY A 546 -5.93 56.74 -31.02
N LYS A 547 -4.98 57.67 -30.76
CA LYS A 547 -4.07 57.85 -29.60
C LYS A 547 -4.44 57.17 -28.26
N GLY A 548 -3.43 56.59 -27.58
CA GLY A 548 -3.30 56.72 -26.12
C GLY A 548 -2.62 55.60 -25.31
N SER A 549 -1.33 55.82 -25.00
CA SER A 549 -0.62 55.44 -23.75
C SER A 549 -0.05 54.02 -23.56
N THR A 550 1.28 53.99 -23.57
CA THR A 550 2.21 52.94 -23.13
C THR A 550 2.23 52.75 -21.61
N ARG A 551 2.18 51.50 -21.14
CA ARG A 551 2.91 51.10 -19.92
C ARG A 551 3.29 49.62 -19.98
N ALA A 552 4.58 49.35 -19.85
CA ALA A 552 5.17 48.04 -19.80
C ALA A 552 4.64 47.22 -18.61
N THR A 553 4.32 45.95 -18.86
CA THR A 553 4.36 44.90 -17.84
C THR A 553 5.18 43.74 -18.38
N SER A 554 6.25 43.47 -17.63
CA SER A 554 7.20 42.39 -17.78
C SER A 554 6.48 41.03 -17.85
N GLY A 555 6.50 40.41 -19.02
CA GLY A 555 6.26 38.98 -19.12
C GLY A 555 7.43 38.24 -18.45
N SER A 556 7.15 37.66 -17.29
CA SER A 556 8.06 36.73 -16.61
C SER A 556 8.40 35.59 -17.56
N ARG A 557 9.62 35.59 -18.10
CA ARG A 557 10.18 34.43 -18.78
C ARG A 557 10.25 33.32 -17.76
N VAL A 558 9.43 32.28 -17.94
CA VAL A 558 9.64 30.98 -17.30
C VAL A 558 11.09 30.59 -17.64
N PRO A 559 11.99 30.44 -16.65
CA PRO A 559 13.32 29.95 -16.95
C PRO A 559 13.15 28.53 -17.48
N ARG A 560 13.61 28.26 -18.69
CA ARG A 560 13.83 26.88 -19.15
C ARG A 560 14.66 26.22 -18.06
N LYS A 561 14.14 25.17 -17.40
CA LYS A 561 14.94 24.32 -16.52
C LYS A 561 16.09 23.78 -17.38
N GLU A 562 17.25 24.39 -17.30
CA GLU A 562 18.49 23.75 -17.73
C GLU A 562 18.48 22.37 -17.07
N LYS A 563 18.64 21.31 -17.87
CA LYS A 563 18.72 19.95 -17.34
C LYS A 563 19.87 19.97 -16.35
N GLU A 564 19.56 19.88 -15.06
CA GLU A 564 20.56 19.85 -13.99
C GLU A 564 21.46 18.65 -14.27
N THR A 565 22.67 18.92 -14.75
CA THR A 565 23.68 17.90 -15.04
C THR A 565 24.50 17.68 -13.79
N TRP A 566 24.45 16.46 -13.27
CA TRP A 566 25.19 16.04 -12.09
C TRP A 566 26.54 15.45 -12.53
N ARG A 567 27.30 14.88 -11.58
CA ARG A 567 28.63 14.30 -11.84
C ARG A 567 28.57 13.33 -13.02
N PHE A 568 29.63 13.32 -13.83
CA PHE A 568 29.74 12.52 -15.05
C PHE A 568 28.67 12.83 -16.14
N GLY A 569 28.04 14.00 -16.08
CA GLY A 569 27.08 14.45 -17.09
C GLY A 569 25.71 13.77 -17.01
N PHE A 570 25.49 12.89 -16.04
CA PHE A 570 24.20 12.22 -15.84
C PHE A 570 23.18 13.16 -15.19
N THR A 571 21.91 12.90 -15.46
CA THR A 571 20.81 13.59 -14.79
C THR A 571 20.61 13.09 -13.37
N LEU A 572 19.92 13.88 -12.54
CA LEU A 572 19.50 13.47 -11.19
C LEU A 572 18.77 12.12 -11.21
N GLU A 573 17.91 11.88 -12.19
CA GLU A 573 17.08 10.67 -12.28
C GLU A 573 17.92 9.41 -12.52
N ILE A 574 18.98 9.51 -13.32
CA ILE A 574 19.92 8.39 -13.55
C ILE A 574 20.69 8.10 -12.25
N TRP A 575 21.24 9.13 -11.60
CA TRP A 575 21.94 8.95 -10.33
C TRP A 575 21.03 8.39 -9.24
N ARG A 576 19.78 8.83 -9.18
CA ARG A 576 18.79 8.34 -8.24
C ARG A 576 18.60 6.83 -8.40
N ARG A 577 18.41 6.35 -9.62
CA ARG A 577 18.26 4.91 -9.90
C ARG A 577 19.52 4.12 -9.54
N ILE A 578 20.70 4.61 -9.91
CA ILE A 578 21.98 3.95 -9.60
C ILE A 578 22.15 3.82 -8.09
N ILE A 579 21.97 4.91 -7.35
CA ILE A 579 22.17 4.92 -5.89
C ILE A 579 21.08 4.12 -5.20
N ALA A 580 19.82 4.26 -5.61
CA ALA A 580 18.71 3.50 -5.05
C ALA A 580 18.90 1.99 -5.22
N GLY A 581 19.36 1.54 -6.40
CA GLY A 581 19.70 0.14 -6.66
C GLY A 581 20.87 -0.32 -5.78
N ALA A 582 21.93 0.49 -5.65
CA ALA A 582 23.11 0.14 -4.85
C ALA A 582 22.82 -0.01 -3.34
N VAL A 583 21.87 0.76 -2.80
CA VAL A 583 21.54 0.72 -1.36
C VAL A 583 20.28 -0.07 -1.03
N GLY A 584 19.61 -0.64 -2.04
CA GLY A 584 18.34 -1.35 -1.88
C GLY A 584 17.17 -0.44 -1.46
N ALA A 585 17.14 0.81 -1.94
CA ALA A 585 16.09 1.77 -1.59
C ALA A 585 14.74 1.51 -2.28
N GLU A 586 14.73 0.69 -3.32
CA GLU A 586 13.52 0.36 -4.07
C GLU A 586 12.48 -0.33 -3.19
N GLY A 587 11.24 0.15 -3.23
CA GLY A 587 10.17 -0.38 -2.37
C GLY A 587 10.30 0.00 -0.89
N ILE A 588 11.34 0.71 -0.47
CA ILE A 588 11.49 1.27 0.89
C ILE A 588 11.25 2.77 0.85
N LEU A 589 12.15 3.53 0.21
CA LEU A 589 12.06 4.99 0.07
C LEU A 589 11.29 5.35 -1.19
N ASP A 590 10.38 6.33 -1.10
CA ASP A 590 9.70 6.86 -2.28
C ASP A 590 10.62 7.77 -3.13
N LEU A 591 10.16 8.16 -4.33
CA LEU A 591 10.94 8.97 -5.26
C LEU A 591 11.29 10.36 -4.70
N GLU A 592 10.40 10.95 -3.90
CA GLU A 592 10.58 12.26 -3.28
C GLU A 592 11.62 12.19 -2.16
N GLN A 593 11.51 11.21 -1.25
CA GLN A 593 12.49 10.90 -0.21
C GLN A 593 13.87 10.66 -0.82
N GLN A 594 13.94 9.83 -1.87
CA GLN A 594 15.20 9.57 -2.58
C GLN A 594 15.83 10.85 -3.14
N ALA A 595 15.06 11.66 -3.86
CA ALA A 595 15.54 12.92 -4.44
C ALA A 595 15.93 13.95 -3.36
N GLN A 596 15.17 14.01 -2.26
CA GLN A 596 15.44 14.88 -1.14
C GLN A 596 16.74 14.49 -0.44
N ILE A 597 16.95 13.19 -0.17
CA ILE A 597 18.20 12.67 0.41
C ILE A 597 19.40 13.03 -0.47
N MET A 598 19.31 12.83 -1.79
CA MET A 598 20.40 13.16 -2.70
C MET A 598 20.75 14.65 -2.69
N ARG A 599 19.73 15.53 -2.80
CA ARG A 599 19.93 16.98 -2.74
C ARG A 599 20.50 17.42 -1.40
N TYR A 600 19.96 16.88 -0.32
CA TYR A 600 20.42 17.13 1.04
C TYR A 600 21.87 16.69 1.23
N ALA A 601 22.25 15.54 0.65
CA ALA A 601 23.59 15.00 0.71
C ALA A 601 24.62 15.85 -0.06
N THR A 602 24.22 16.55 -1.12
CA THR A 602 25.12 17.37 -1.96
C THR A 602 25.10 18.86 -1.67
N ASP A 603 24.20 19.35 -0.81
CA ASP A 603 24.14 20.77 -0.47
C ASP A 603 25.24 21.16 0.53
N ARG A 604 25.99 22.21 0.21
CA ARG A 604 27.03 22.75 1.10
C ARG A 604 26.44 23.41 2.34
N LYS A 605 25.23 23.96 2.25
CA LYS A 605 24.57 24.59 3.39
C LYS A 605 24.11 23.55 4.40
N THR A 606 23.52 22.44 3.96
CA THR A 606 23.13 21.34 4.84
C THR A 606 24.34 20.73 5.55
N LEU A 607 25.49 20.58 4.88
CA LEU A 607 26.71 20.11 5.54
C LEU A 607 27.19 21.09 6.63
N LYS A 608 27.14 22.40 6.39
CA LYS A 608 27.47 23.39 7.44
C LYS A 608 26.52 23.31 8.62
N ASP A 609 25.22 23.13 8.37
CA ASP A 609 24.23 22.91 9.42
C ASP A 609 24.54 21.63 10.21
N GLU A 610 25.00 20.58 9.54
CA GLU A 610 25.42 19.32 10.16
C GLU A 610 26.67 19.45 11.01
N MET A 611 27.68 20.17 10.52
CA MET A 611 28.86 20.51 11.31
C MET A 611 28.51 21.32 12.56
N GLY A 612 27.38 22.05 12.56
CA GLY A 612 26.86 22.74 13.75
C GLY A 612 26.20 21.83 14.78
N ILE A 613 25.94 20.55 14.44
CA ILE A 613 25.28 19.58 15.32
C ILE A 613 26.17 18.38 15.68
N THR A 614 27.40 18.31 15.15
CA THR A 614 28.38 17.24 15.45
C THR A 614 28.73 17.15 16.94
N GLY A 615 28.46 18.19 17.73
CA GLY A 615 28.61 18.17 19.19
C GLY A 615 27.42 17.58 19.96
N LEU A 616 26.34 17.18 19.28
CA LEU A 616 25.20 16.51 19.89
C LEU A 616 25.44 14.99 19.95
N GLU A 617 24.64 14.27 20.73
CA GLU A 617 24.66 12.81 20.73
C GLU A 617 24.17 12.23 19.39
N ASP A 618 24.68 11.05 19.02
CA ASP A 618 24.43 10.39 17.72
C ASP A 618 22.93 10.31 17.37
N HIS A 619 22.09 9.90 18.33
CA HIS A 619 20.66 9.76 18.11
C HIS A 619 19.97 11.09 17.76
N GLN A 620 20.47 12.22 18.29
CA GLN A 620 19.94 13.56 18.01
C GLN A 620 20.37 14.05 16.63
N GLN A 621 21.61 13.75 16.25
CA GLN A 621 22.12 14.06 14.91
C GLN A 621 21.32 13.30 13.85
N ILE A 622 21.15 11.99 14.04
CA ILE A 622 20.35 11.11 13.19
C ILE A 622 18.92 11.61 13.10
N TRP A 623 18.30 11.97 14.24
CA TRP A 623 16.94 12.48 14.25
C TRP A 623 16.77 13.72 13.35
N ARG A 624 17.69 14.68 13.45
CA ARG A 624 17.63 15.90 12.61
C ARG A 624 17.74 15.57 11.12
N ILE A 625 18.61 14.62 10.76
CA ILE A 625 18.80 14.19 9.37
C ILE A 625 17.53 13.53 8.84
N LEU A 626 16.97 12.55 9.57
CA LEU A 626 15.76 11.85 9.15
C LEU A 626 14.54 12.77 9.11
N GLU A 627 14.42 13.72 10.04
CA GLU A 627 13.33 14.71 10.07
C GLU A 627 13.42 15.67 8.88
N LYS A 628 14.61 16.18 8.54
CA LYS A 628 14.81 17.08 7.38
C LYS A 628 14.52 16.41 6.04
N ASN A 629 14.71 15.09 5.96
CA ASN A 629 14.47 14.30 4.74
C ASN A 629 13.11 13.58 4.74
N ASN A 630 12.26 13.82 5.74
CA ASN A 630 10.96 13.16 5.90
C ASN A 630 11.04 11.60 5.84
N CYS A 631 12.07 11.02 6.47
CA CYS A 631 12.38 9.59 6.39
C CYS A 631 12.03 8.83 7.69
N PHE A 632 11.08 9.33 8.49
CA PHE A 632 10.60 8.63 9.68
C PHE A 632 9.43 7.69 9.41
N VAL A 633 8.68 7.96 8.35
CA VAL A 633 7.45 7.25 7.99
C VAL A 633 7.44 6.96 6.50
N TYR A 634 6.76 5.89 6.11
CA TYR A 634 6.53 5.58 4.70
C TYR A 634 5.53 6.58 4.10
N SER A 635 5.67 6.86 2.81
CA SER A 635 4.68 7.61 2.04
C SER A 635 3.73 6.66 1.31
N PRO A 636 2.47 7.08 1.08
CA PRO A 636 1.58 6.42 0.13
C PRO A 636 2.20 6.38 -1.28
N LEU A 637 1.72 5.45 -2.12
CA LEU A 637 2.15 5.35 -3.52
C LEU A 637 1.72 6.54 -4.38
#